data_AF-A0A957RK73-F1
#
_entry.id   AF-A0A957RK73-F1
#
_cell.length_a   1.000
_cell.length_b   1.000
_cell.length_c   1.000
_cell.angle_alpha   90.00
_cell.angle_beta   90.00
_cell.angle_gamma   90.00
#
_symmetry.space_group_name_H-M   'P 1'
#
loop_
_entity.id
_entity.type
_entity.pdbx_description
1 polymer ?
#
loop_
_entity_poly.entity_id
_entity_poly.type
_entity_poly.pdbx_seq_one_letter_code
_entity_poly.pdbx_strand_id
1 'polypeptide(L)'
;QEFWMVEPEIAFCDLEQLMEVEEQFVSYIVQRCLAECAPELEVLERDTSFLQRVTPPFPRIHYDEAVAMINAAAARGDLVPGYPDPVPAIEWGDDFGSPHETYIAAQFEKPVFVHHYPTQVKAFYMEPEPGRPEVCRSVDLLAPEGYGEITGGSERMS
;
A
#
# COMPACT_ATOMS: atom_id res chain seq x y z
N GLN A 1 21.23 -5.96 -3.05
CA GLN A 1 20.43 -7.00 -2.39
C GLN A 1 19.70 -7.77 -3.48
N GLU A 2 19.46 -9.06 -3.26
CA GLU A 2 18.63 -9.90 -4.12
C GLU A 2 17.32 -10.19 -3.37
N PHE A 3 16.20 -10.20 -4.09
CA PHE A 3 14.87 -10.48 -3.56
C PHE A 3 14.04 -11.26 -4.59
N TRP A 4 12.94 -11.86 -4.14
CA TRP A 4 12.06 -12.68 -4.96
C TRP A 4 10.73 -11.97 -5.16
N MET A 5 10.20 -12.02 -6.39
CA MET A 5 8.92 -11.42 -6.76
C MET A 5 7.98 -12.47 -7.36
N VAL A 6 6.69 -12.27 -7.14
CA VAL A 6 5.61 -12.93 -7.87
C VAL A 6 4.95 -11.83 -8.69
N GLU A 7 4.94 -11.98 -10.02
CA GLU A 7 4.50 -10.93 -10.97
C GLU A 7 3.37 -11.46 -11.87
N PRO A 8 2.11 -11.50 -11.39
CA PRO A 8 0.97 -11.89 -12.21
C PRO A 8 0.60 -10.79 -13.22
N GLU A 9 0.08 -11.21 -14.38
CA GLU A 9 -0.57 -10.31 -15.35
C GLU A 9 -1.92 -10.89 -15.79
N ILE A 10 -2.91 -10.01 -15.97
CA ILE A 10 -4.31 -10.42 -16.17
C ILE A 10 -4.92 -9.63 -17.32
N ALA A 11 -5.28 -10.33 -18.41
CA ALA A 11 -5.96 -9.71 -19.54
C ALA A 11 -7.40 -9.32 -19.18
N PHE A 12 -7.87 -8.18 -19.71
CA PHE A 12 -9.20 -7.62 -19.47
C PHE A 12 -9.49 -7.31 -17.99
N CYS A 13 -8.45 -6.91 -17.24
CA CYS A 13 -8.50 -6.51 -15.85
C CYS A 13 -8.27 -5.00 -15.74
N ASP A 14 -9.21 -4.26 -15.18
CA ASP A 14 -9.01 -2.85 -14.81
C ASP A 14 -8.32 -2.71 -13.44
N LEU A 15 -7.95 -1.49 -13.05
CA LEU A 15 -7.29 -1.20 -11.76
C LEU A 15 -8.13 -1.66 -10.55
N GLU A 16 -9.45 -1.53 -10.62
CA GLU A 16 -10.37 -1.89 -9.55
C GLU A 16 -10.39 -3.41 -9.33
N GLN A 17 -10.46 -4.17 -10.42
CA GLN A 17 -10.32 -5.62 -10.42
C GLN A 17 -8.92 -6.07 -10.00
N LEU A 18 -7.87 -5.33 -10.38
CA LEU A 18 -6.50 -5.61 -9.94
C LEU A 18 -6.40 -5.53 -8.41
N MET A 19 -6.91 -4.46 -7.81
CA MET A 19 -6.96 -4.32 -6.34
C MET A 19 -7.76 -5.44 -5.67
N GLU A 20 -8.87 -5.89 -6.27
CA GLU A 20 -9.63 -7.04 -5.77
C GLU A 20 -8.83 -8.35 -5.80
N VAL A 21 -8.06 -8.58 -6.87
CA VAL A 21 -7.20 -9.77 -6.96
C VAL A 21 -6.05 -9.68 -5.95
N GLU A 22 -5.41 -8.52 -5.81
CA GLU A 22 -4.33 -8.30 -4.85
C GLU A 22 -4.78 -8.54 -3.40
N GLU A 23 -5.92 -7.98 -2.98
CA GLU A 23 -6.41 -8.17 -1.60
C GLU A 23 -6.81 -9.62 -1.32
N GLN A 24 -7.37 -10.32 -2.30
CA GLN A 24 -7.68 -11.75 -2.19
C GLN A 24 -6.40 -12.59 -2.08
N PHE A 25 -5.39 -12.29 -2.90
CA PHE A 25 -4.12 -13.01 -2.91
C PHE A 25 -3.36 -12.85 -1.59
N VAL A 26 -3.18 -11.61 -1.13
CA VAL A 26 -2.49 -11.32 0.14
C VAL A 26 -3.27 -11.88 1.32
N SER A 27 -4.60 -11.70 1.35
CA SER A 27 -5.41 -12.29 2.42
C SER A 27 -5.30 -13.81 2.45
N TYR A 28 -5.38 -14.48 1.30
CA TYR A 28 -5.25 -15.93 1.24
C TYR A 28 -3.92 -16.40 1.85
N ILE A 29 -2.80 -15.79 1.47
CA ILE A 29 -1.48 -16.12 2.03
C ILE A 29 -1.47 -15.97 3.56
N VAL A 30 -1.90 -14.80 4.06
CA VAL A 30 -1.87 -14.52 5.51
C VAL A 30 -2.77 -15.49 6.28
N GLN A 31 -4.01 -15.72 5.81
CA GLN A 31 -4.93 -16.65 6.46
C GLN A 31 -4.43 -18.09 6.42
N ARG A 32 -3.74 -18.51 5.35
CA ARG A 32 -3.11 -19.83 5.28
C ARG A 32 -1.94 -19.97 6.25
N CYS A 33 -1.09 -18.95 6.38
CA CYS A 33 -0.03 -18.94 7.37
C CYS A 33 -0.58 -19.00 8.81
N LEU A 34 -1.65 -18.27 9.12
CA LEU A 34 -2.32 -18.36 10.42
C LEU A 34 -2.87 -19.77 10.70
N ALA A 35 -3.41 -20.43 9.69
CA ALA A 35 -4.01 -21.75 9.83
C ALA A 35 -2.96 -22.88 9.93
N GLU A 36 -1.83 -22.76 9.22
CA GLU A 36 -0.89 -23.87 9.04
C GLU A 36 0.48 -23.67 9.70
N CYS A 37 0.82 -22.43 10.08
CA CYS A 37 2.13 -22.08 10.65
C CYS A 37 2.03 -21.53 12.07
N ALA A 38 0.98 -21.91 12.83
CA ALA A 38 0.79 -21.46 14.20
C ALA A 38 2.01 -21.76 15.12
N PRO A 39 2.64 -22.96 15.06
CA PRO A 39 3.85 -23.23 15.86
C PRO A 39 5.02 -22.30 15.51
N GLU A 40 5.24 -22.01 14.22
CA GLU A 40 6.31 -21.12 13.77
C GLU A 40 6.04 -19.67 14.19
N LEU A 41 4.79 -19.20 14.11
CA LEU A 41 4.40 -17.87 14.58
C LEU A 41 4.60 -17.71 16.09
N GLU A 42 4.34 -18.76 16.87
CA GLU A 42 4.61 -18.78 18.32
C GLU A 42 6.12 -18.71 18.61
N VAL A 43 6.94 -19.48 17.89
CA VAL A 43 8.41 -19.43 18.02
C VAL A 43 8.97 -18.05 17.68
N LEU A 44 8.36 -17.35 16.72
CA LEU A 44 8.72 -15.98 16.34
C LEU A 44 8.19 -14.90 17.31
N GLU A 45 7.47 -15.30 18.36
CA GLU A 45 6.80 -14.39 19.31
C GLU A 45 5.89 -13.36 18.59
N ARG A 46 5.32 -13.76 17.45
CA ARG A 46 4.56 -12.86 16.59
C ARG A 46 3.16 -12.60 17.14
N ASP A 47 2.83 -11.33 17.39
CA ASP A 47 1.44 -10.94 17.60
C ASP A 47 0.63 -11.16 16.32
N THR A 48 -0.39 -12.02 16.41
CA THR A 48 -1.26 -12.39 15.29
C THR A 48 -2.50 -11.51 15.17
N SER A 49 -2.74 -10.58 16.10
CA SER A 49 -3.95 -9.75 16.12
C SER A 49 -4.14 -8.89 14.86
N PHE A 50 -3.06 -8.37 14.29
CA PHE A 50 -3.08 -7.67 12.99
C PHE A 50 -3.26 -8.64 11.82
N LEU A 51 -2.54 -9.77 11.83
CA LEU A 51 -2.62 -10.78 10.77
C LEU A 51 -4.06 -11.33 10.62
N GLN A 52 -4.76 -11.53 11.73
CA GLN A 52 -6.16 -11.99 11.73
C GLN A 52 -7.11 -11.00 11.04
N ARG A 53 -6.78 -9.71 11.02
CA ARG A 53 -7.57 -8.65 10.38
C ARG A 53 -7.28 -8.51 8.88
N VAL A 54 -6.27 -9.21 8.34
CA VAL A 54 -5.93 -9.24 6.91
C VAL A 54 -6.94 -10.08 6.12
N THR A 55 -8.13 -9.50 5.96
CA THR A 55 -9.26 -10.02 5.19
C THR A 55 -9.88 -8.91 4.35
N PRO A 56 -10.32 -9.19 3.10
CA PRO A 56 -10.96 -8.21 2.25
C PRO A 56 -12.29 -7.70 2.83
N PRO A 57 -12.77 -6.51 2.41
CA PRO A 57 -12.05 -5.56 1.57
C PRO A 57 -10.96 -4.81 2.35
N PHE A 58 -9.89 -4.45 1.66
CA PHE A 58 -8.87 -3.53 2.17
C PHE A 58 -9.29 -2.07 1.97
N PRO A 59 -8.95 -1.15 2.89
CA PRO A 59 -9.10 0.28 2.67
C PRO A 59 -8.40 0.71 1.39
N ARG A 60 -9.00 1.65 0.66
CA ARG A 60 -8.49 2.22 -0.59
C ARG A 60 -8.55 3.73 -0.45
N ILE A 61 -7.43 4.41 -0.68
CA ILE A 61 -7.36 5.86 -0.69
C ILE A 61 -6.66 6.34 -1.96
N HIS A 62 -7.12 7.46 -2.52
CA HIS A 62 -6.42 8.10 -3.62
C HIS A 62 -5.16 8.78 -3.11
N TYR A 63 -4.11 8.86 -3.94
CA TYR A 63 -2.92 9.67 -3.71
C TYR A 63 -3.23 11.09 -3.18
N ASP A 64 -4.25 11.76 -3.73
CA ASP A 64 -4.68 13.10 -3.31
C ASP A 64 -5.11 13.12 -1.83
N GLU A 65 -5.83 12.08 -1.38
CA GLU A 65 -6.27 11.92 0.01
C GLU A 65 -5.08 11.60 0.91
N ALA A 66 -4.14 10.77 0.44
CA ALA A 66 -2.92 10.44 1.16
C ALA A 66 -2.02 11.68 1.39
N VAL A 67 -1.82 12.52 0.37
CA VAL A 67 -1.10 13.80 0.48
C VAL A 67 -1.79 14.74 1.48
N ALA A 68 -3.12 14.85 1.42
CA ALA A 68 -3.88 15.67 2.36
C ALA A 68 -3.74 15.15 3.80
N MET A 69 -3.78 13.83 3.99
CA MET A 69 -3.60 13.17 5.28
C MET A 69 -2.21 13.44 5.88
N ILE A 70 -1.14 13.27 5.08
CA ILE A 70 0.24 13.54 5.49
C ILE A 70 0.41 14.99 5.89
N ASN A 71 -0.02 15.93 5.04
CA ASN A 71 0.18 17.35 5.30
C ASN A 71 -0.63 17.85 6.49
N ALA A 72 -1.82 17.30 6.72
CA ALA A 72 -2.58 17.59 7.93
C ALA A 72 -1.87 17.10 9.19
N ALA A 73 -1.21 15.94 9.13
CA ALA A 73 -0.43 15.37 10.23
C ALA A 73 0.85 16.18 10.50
N ALA A 74 1.59 16.53 9.45
CA ALA A 74 2.76 17.38 9.52
C ALA A 74 2.44 18.73 10.16
N ALA A 75 1.31 19.35 9.79
CA ALA A 75 0.85 20.61 10.38
C ALA A 75 0.49 20.50 11.87
N ARG A 76 0.05 19.32 12.34
CA ARG A 76 -0.19 19.05 13.77
C ARG A 76 1.08 18.69 14.54
N GLY A 77 2.16 18.36 13.84
CA GLY A 77 3.38 17.84 14.44
C GLY A 77 3.23 16.40 14.92
N ASP A 78 2.37 15.62 14.26
CA ASP A 78 2.20 14.19 14.56
C ASP A 78 3.51 13.43 14.31
N LEU A 79 3.77 12.38 15.08
CA LEU A 79 4.97 11.55 14.94
C LEU A 79 4.71 10.36 14.01
N VAL A 80 5.75 9.94 13.28
CA VAL A 80 5.72 8.68 12.55
C VAL A 80 6.11 7.55 13.50
N PRO A 81 5.33 6.45 13.61
CA PRO A 81 5.69 5.31 14.43
C PRO A 81 7.09 4.77 14.09
N GLY A 82 7.97 4.65 15.09
CA GLY A 82 9.33 4.15 14.91
C GLY A 82 10.36 5.20 14.45
N TYR A 83 9.96 6.46 14.26
CA TYR A 83 10.85 7.55 13.87
C TYR A 83 11.03 8.57 15.00
N PRO A 84 12.19 9.25 15.06
CA PRO A 84 12.45 10.30 16.03
C PRO A 84 11.80 11.65 15.65
N ASP A 85 11.52 11.85 14.37
CA ASP A 85 11.06 13.13 13.81
C ASP A 85 9.55 13.10 13.49
N PRO A 86 8.87 14.27 13.45
CA PRO A 86 7.49 14.37 13.01
C PRO A 86 7.29 13.93 11.55
N VAL A 87 6.03 13.69 11.18
CA VAL A 87 5.63 13.43 9.79
C VAL A 87 6.16 14.55 8.89
N PRO A 88 7.04 14.25 7.91
CA PRO A 88 7.47 15.25 6.96
C PRO A 88 6.30 15.65 6.06
N ALA A 89 6.15 16.95 5.79
CA ALA A 89 5.21 17.43 4.78
C ALA A 89 5.68 17.01 3.38
N ILE A 90 4.74 16.88 2.45
CA ILE A 90 4.99 16.43 1.08
C ILE A 90 4.33 17.38 0.07
N GLU A 91 5.03 17.64 -1.04
CA GLU A 91 4.45 18.37 -2.17
C GLU A 91 3.65 17.41 -3.07
N TRP A 92 2.51 17.87 -3.57
CA TRP A 92 1.75 17.07 -4.53
C TRP A 92 2.59 16.88 -5.80
N GLY A 93 2.72 15.63 -6.24
CA GLY A 93 3.59 15.27 -7.36
C GLY A 93 4.84 14.52 -6.93
N ASP A 94 5.19 14.50 -5.63
CA ASP A 94 6.29 13.72 -5.09
C ASP A 94 5.87 12.28 -4.75
N ASP A 95 6.85 11.38 -4.75
CA ASP A 95 6.66 9.99 -4.33
C ASP A 95 6.72 9.84 -2.79
N PHE A 96 6.09 8.79 -2.25
CA PHE A 96 6.07 8.57 -0.82
C PHE A 96 7.36 7.90 -0.33
N GLY A 97 8.20 8.66 0.37
CA GLY A 97 9.26 8.04 1.18
C GLY A 97 8.72 7.20 2.35
N SER A 98 9.57 6.31 2.90
CA SER A 98 9.22 5.40 4.00
C SER A 98 8.52 6.04 5.22
N PRO A 99 8.86 7.27 5.68
CA PRO A 99 8.11 7.91 6.77
C PRO A 99 6.64 8.19 6.41
N HIS A 100 6.37 8.55 5.15
CA HIS A 100 5.02 8.80 4.66
C HIS A 100 4.21 7.51 4.60
N GLU A 101 4.76 6.45 4.00
CA GLU A 101 4.11 5.13 3.92
C GLU A 101 3.81 4.56 5.31
N THR A 102 4.80 4.64 6.21
CA THR A 102 4.65 4.19 7.60
C THR A 102 3.53 4.93 8.30
N TYR A 103 3.45 6.25 8.11
CA TYR A 103 2.39 7.06 8.70
C TYR A 103 1.01 6.73 8.12
N ILE A 104 0.89 6.61 6.79
CA ILE A 104 -0.36 6.24 6.11
C ILE A 104 -0.83 4.88 6.62
N ALA A 105 0.02 3.86 6.58
CA ALA A 105 -0.33 2.50 6.97
C ALA A 105 -0.74 2.42 8.45
N ALA A 106 -0.14 3.23 9.33
CA ALA A 106 -0.50 3.29 10.74
C ALA A 106 -1.90 3.83 11.03
N GLN A 107 -2.57 4.46 10.06
CA GLN A 107 -3.96 4.92 10.20
C GLN A 107 -4.98 3.79 10.01
N PHE A 108 -4.53 2.60 9.62
CA PHE A 108 -5.40 1.48 9.28
C PHE A 108 -5.05 0.23 10.10
N GLU A 109 -6.07 -0.61 10.34
CA GLU A 109 -5.92 -1.86 11.11
C GLU A 109 -5.54 -3.07 10.25
N LYS A 110 -5.47 -2.88 8.94
CA LYS A 110 -5.14 -3.88 7.92
C LYS A 110 -4.46 -3.17 6.74
N PRO A 111 -3.84 -3.90 5.78
CA PRO A 111 -3.19 -3.29 4.63
C PRO A 111 -4.10 -2.31 3.88
N VAL A 112 -3.53 -1.20 3.39
CA VAL A 112 -4.25 -0.13 2.69
C VAL A 112 -3.69 0.07 1.29
N PHE A 113 -4.56 0.15 0.30
CA PHE A 113 -4.19 0.56 -1.04
C PHE A 113 -4.09 2.08 -1.12
N VAL A 114 -2.99 2.56 -1.69
CA VAL A 114 -2.89 3.93 -2.18
C VAL A 114 -2.86 3.87 -3.70
N HIS A 115 -3.80 4.53 -4.36
CA HIS A 115 -3.96 4.44 -5.81
C HIS A 115 -3.89 5.80 -6.50
N HIS A 116 -3.72 5.75 -7.82
CA HIS A 116 -3.71 6.93 -8.69
C HIS A 116 -2.57 7.90 -8.40
N TYR A 117 -1.33 7.39 -8.38
CA TYR A 117 -0.13 8.21 -8.21
C TYR A 117 0.11 9.16 -9.39
N PRO A 118 0.87 10.26 -9.17
CA PRO A 118 1.28 11.14 -10.24
C PRO A 118 2.05 10.39 -11.32
N THR A 119 1.66 10.59 -12.58
CA THR A 119 2.28 9.91 -13.74
C THR A 119 3.79 10.14 -13.81
N GLN A 120 4.26 11.31 -13.36
CA GLN A 120 5.67 11.71 -13.45
C GLN A 120 6.62 10.93 -12.52
N VAL A 121 6.10 10.33 -11.43
CA VAL A 121 6.91 9.56 -10.46
C VAL A 121 6.77 8.05 -10.66
N LYS A 122 5.90 7.62 -11.58
CA LYS A 122 5.66 6.21 -11.88
C LYS A 122 6.19 5.83 -13.27
N ALA A 123 6.15 4.53 -13.57
CA ALA A 123 6.73 3.99 -14.78
C ALA A 123 5.93 4.35 -16.04
N PHE A 124 6.62 4.44 -17.18
CA PHE A 124 6.06 4.91 -18.46
C PHE A 124 4.92 4.06 -19.03
N TYR A 125 4.73 2.83 -18.55
CA TYR A 125 3.76 1.87 -19.06
C TYR A 125 2.38 1.94 -18.37
N MET A 126 2.26 2.73 -17.31
CA MET A 126 1.04 2.81 -16.50
C MET A 126 0.00 3.67 -17.20
N GLU A 127 -1.23 3.15 -17.37
CA GLU A 127 -2.32 3.85 -18.07
C GLU A 127 -2.66 5.18 -17.38
N PRO A 128 -2.71 6.33 -18.09
CA PRO A 128 -3.14 7.60 -17.50
C PRO A 128 -4.62 7.59 -17.14
N GLU A 129 -5.02 8.28 -16.07
CA GLU A 129 -6.43 8.35 -15.70
C GLU A 129 -7.23 9.18 -16.73
N PRO A 130 -8.38 8.68 -17.24
CA PRO A 130 -9.21 9.42 -18.18
C PRO A 130 -9.65 10.78 -17.62
N GLY A 131 -9.21 11.86 -18.28
CA GLY A 131 -9.53 13.23 -17.88
C GLY A 131 -8.63 13.83 -16.79
N ARG A 132 -7.66 13.06 -16.26
CA ARG A 132 -6.61 13.53 -15.33
C ARG A 132 -5.25 12.91 -15.70
N PRO A 133 -4.65 13.27 -16.85
CA PRO A 133 -3.42 12.64 -17.33
C PRO A 133 -2.20 12.85 -16.40
N GLU A 134 -2.28 13.81 -15.46
CA GLU A 134 -1.28 14.03 -14.42
C GLU A 134 -1.22 12.92 -13.37
N VAL A 135 -2.23 12.04 -13.29
CA VAL A 135 -2.23 10.80 -12.49
C VAL A 135 -2.40 9.58 -13.39
N CYS A 136 -1.87 8.44 -12.93
CA CYS A 136 -1.93 7.17 -13.66
C CYS A 136 -2.61 6.10 -12.82
N ARG A 137 -3.26 5.13 -13.46
CA ARG A 137 -4.00 3.99 -12.89
C ARG A 137 -3.04 2.98 -12.29
N SER A 138 -2.40 3.40 -11.21
CA SER A 138 -1.39 2.70 -10.41
C SER A 138 -1.91 2.46 -9.01
N VAL A 139 -1.36 1.46 -8.32
CA VAL A 139 -1.68 1.15 -6.94
C VAL A 139 -0.47 0.55 -6.24
N ASP A 140 -0.26 0.95 -4.98
CA ASP A 140 0.65 0.28 -4.06
C ASP A 140 -0.16 -0.19 -2.84
N LEU A 141 0.15 -1.38 -2.30
CA LEU A 141 -0.44 -1.90 -1.06
C LEU A 141 0.56 -1.75 0.09
N LEU A 142 0.17 -0.96 1.08
CA LEU A 142 1.00 -0.70 2.26
C LEU A 142 0.59 -1.63 3.40
N ALA A 143 1.55 -2.41 3.90
CA ALA A 143 1.37 -3.23 5.09
C ALA A 143 1.43 -2.38 6.38
N PRO A 144 0.63 -2.73 7.42
CA PRO A 144 0.62 -2.01 8.69
C PRO A 144 1.92 -2.20 9.47
N GLU A 145 2.01 -1.68 10.70
CA GLU A 145 3.15 -1.89 11.61
C GLU A 145 4.51 -1.40 11.08
N GLY A 146 4.49 -0.49 10.10
CA GLY A 146 5.70 0.13 9.54
C GLY A 146 6.48 -0.75 8.56
N TYR A 147 5.85 -1.81 8.03
CA TYR A 147 6.47 -2.65 7.00
C TYR A 147 6.56 -1.96 5.63
N GLY A 148 5.63 -1.05 5.31
CA GLY A 148 5.64 -0.30 4.04
C GLY A 148 5.05 -1.09 2.88
N GLU A 149 5.46 -0.75 1.65
CA GLU A 149 4.98 -1.39 0.42
C GLU A 149 5.25 -2.91 0.39
N ILE A 150 4.20 -3.69 0.07
CA ILE A 150 4.30 -5.15 -0.15
C ILE A 150 3.81 -5.59 -1.53
N THR A 151 3.03 -4.77 -2.24
CA THR A 151 2.67 -4.95 -3.66
C THR A 151 2.69 -3.60 -4.36
N GLY A 152 3.04 -3.64 -5.65
CA GLY A 152 2.94 -2.51 -6.57
C GLY A 152 2.40 -2.99 -7.90
N GLY A 153 1.41 -2.29 -8.43
CA GLY A 153 0.62 -2.71 -9.59
C GLY A 153 0.08 -1.53 -10.38
N SER A 154 -0.39 -1.80 -11.60
CA SER A 154 -1.02 -0.79 -12.45
C SER A 154 -1.82 -1.41 -13.58
N GLU A 155 -2.86 -0.71 -14.03
CA GLU A 155 -3.40 -0.93 -15.37
C GLU A 155 -2.36 -0.50 -16.42
N ARG A 156 -2.21 -1.31 -17.48
CA ARG A 156 -1.20 -1.09 -18.52
C ARG A 156 -1.80 -0.34 -19.71
N MET A 157 -1.02 0.56 -20.30
CA MET A 157 -1.40 1.19 -21.58
C MET A 157 -1.64 0.12 -22.67
N SER A 158 -2.80 0.20 -23.34
CA SER A 158 -3.24 -0.73 -24.39
C SER A 158 -3.29 -0.12 -25.78
#